data_AF-A0A9D9M1B5-F1
#
_entry.id   AF-A0A9D9M1B5-F1
#
_cell.length_a   1.000
_cell.length_b   1.000
_cell.length_c   1.000
_cell.angle_alpha   90.00
_cell.angle_beta   90.00
_cell.angle_gamma   90.00
#
_symmetry.space_group_name_H-M   'P 1'
#
loop_
_entity.id
_entity.type
_entity.pdbx_description
1 polymer ?
#
loop_
_entity_poly.entity_id
_entity_poly.type
_entity_poly.pdbx_seq_one_letter_code
_entity_poly.pdbx_strand_id
1 'polypeptide(L)'
;MTDASIQKILIAFGTTALIIVLAQMYEKFRKKRRQQTGEKKIPTKADIIAALTEEQDASHLTELSEEQLKQQLQRVEAQECCGAHEVCEKELMLRALRQQIEYFNDEELDAYRGISENDYDDSQIEEFREVLYTMQPNEVEDWLKSLELREVALPLVLKEEAYTLVAEHRANR
;
A
#
# COMPACT_ATOMS: atom_id res chain seq x y z
N MET A 1 9.81 63.15 6.10
CA MET A 1 9.74 62.33 4.86
C MET A 1 10.38 60.95 5.06
N THR A 2 10.08 60.22 6.15
CA THR A 2 10.72 58.91 6.43
C THR A 2 9.79 57.83 7.00
N ASP A 3 8.48 58.05 7.09
CA ASP A 3 7.56 57.06 7.70
C ASP A 3 7.27 55.86 6.76
N ALA A 4 6.85 56.15 5.52
CA ALA A 4 6.50 55.12 4.54
C ALA A 4 7.70 54.28 4.05
N SER A 5 8.93 54.80 4.13
CA SER A 5 10.13 54.06 3.73
C SER A 5 10.58 53.09 4.81
N ILE A 6 10.45 53.46 6.09
CA ILE A 6 10.81 52.60 7.22
C ILE A 6 9.83 51.42 7.32
N GLN A 7 8.54 51.64 7.12
CA GLN A 7 7.53 50.58 7.15
C GLN A 7 7.72 49.54 6.03
N LYS A 8 8.13 49.96 4.82
CA LYS A 8 8.46 49.05 3.72
C LYS A 8 9.69 48.19 4.01
N ILE A 9 10.69 48.77 4.67
CA ILE A 9 11.90 48.05 5.09
C ILE A 9 11.57 46.98 6.14
N LEU A 10 10.71 47.29 7.12
CA LEU A 10 10.23 46.33 8.13
C LEU A 10 9.45 45.16 7.52
N ILE A 11 8.58 45.41 6.54
CA ILE A 11 7.83 44.35 5.83
C ILE A 11 8.78 43.48 4.99
N ALA A 12 9.78 44.07 4.34
CA ALA A 12 10.79 43.32 3.58
C ALA A 12 11.64 42.42 4.50
N PHE A 13 12.03 42.90 5.70
CA PHE A 13 12.72 42.06 6.68
C PHE A 13 11.83 40.96 7.26
N GLY A 14 10.55 41.22 7.51
CA GLY A 14 9.60 40.21 8.00
C GLY A 14 9.34 39.10 6.98
N THR A 15 9.13 39.47 5.72
CA THR A 15 8.89 38.51 4.63
C THR A 15 10.14 37.69 4.29
N THR A 16 11.32 38.31 4.28
CA THR A 16 12.58 37.58 4.08
C THR A 16 12.87 36.62 5.24
N ALA A 17 12.65 37.02 6.49
CA ALA A 17 12.79 36.13 7.64
C ALA A 17 11.82 34.93 7.56
N LEU A 18 10.56 35.17 7.18
CA LEU A 18 9.58 34.10 6.99
C LEU A 18 9.98 33.14 5.86
N ILE A 19 10.42 33.67 4.71
CA ILE A 19 10.88 32.85 3.57
C ILE A 19 12.10 32.01 3.95
N ILE A 20 13.05 32.56 4.72
CA ILE A 20 14.23 31.81 5.20
C ILE A 20 13.80 30.68 6.14
N VAL A 21 12.89 30.94 7.08
CA VAL A 21 12.36 29.91 7.99
C VAL A 21 11.60 28.82 7.22
N LEU A 22 10.78 29.21 6.24
CA LEU A 22 10.07 28.27 5.37
C LEU A 22 11.05 27.46 4.49
N ALA A 23 12.11 28.07 3.95
CA ALA A 23 13.15 27.37 3.20
C ALA A 23 13.94 26.40 4.10
N GLN A 24 14.24 26.78 5.35
CA GLN A 24 14.89 25.89 6.33
C GLN A 24 13.99 24.72 6.72
N MET A 25 12.68 24.95 6.93
CA MET A 25 11.71 23.89 7.17
C MET A 25 11.54 22.98 5.95
N TYR A 26 11.50 23.55 4.74
CA TYR A 26 11.40 22.81 3.48
C TYR A 26 12.63 21.94 3.25
N GLU A 27 13.85 22.45 3.49
CA GLU A 27 15.09 21.67 3.40
C GLU A 27 15.18 20.59 4.49
N LYS A 28 14.67 20.86 5.71
CA LYS A 28 14.54 19.83 6.76
C LYS A 28 13.59 18.71 6.35
N PHE A 29 12.46 19.05 5.73
CA PHE A 29 11.49 18.10 5.18
C PHE A 29 12.05 17.33 3.97
N ARG A 30 12.86 17.98 3.12
CA ARG A 30 13.61 17.37 2.02
C ARG A 30 14.70 16.42 2.51
N LYS A 31 15.41 16.77 3.59
CA LYS A 31 16.43 15.91 4.21
C LYS A 31 15.80 14.66 4.85
N LYS A 32 14.60 14.79 5.41
CA LYS A 32 13.78 13.67 5.88
C LYS A 32 13.32 12.78 4.70
N ARG A 33 12.89 13.36 3.58
CA ARG A 33 12.60 12.62 2.33
C ARG A 33 13.84 11.95 1.71
N ARG A 34 15.03 12.54 1.84
CA ARG A 34 16.31 11.93 1.37
C ARG A 34 16.71 10.68 2.17
N GLN A 35 16.29 10.54 3.42
CA GLN A 35 16.53 9.32 4.20
C GLN A 35 15.53 8.20 3.84
N GLN A 36 14.35 8.53 3.33
CA GLN A 36 13.35 7.54 2.89
C GLN A 36 13.47 7.16 1.40
N THR A 37 14.15 7.99 0.60
CA THR A 37 14.58 7.67 -0.77
C THR A 37 15.97 7.04 -0.82
N GLY A 38 16.36 6.33 0.25
CA GLY A 38 17.36 5.28 0.13
C GLY A 38 16.74 4.19 -0.72
N GLU A 39 17.21 4.09 -1.97
CA GLU A 39 17.09 2.94 -2.86
C GLU A 39 16.74 1.68 -2.06
N LYS A 40 15.47 1.23 -2.11
CA LYS A 40 15.12 -0.10 -1.62
C LYS A 40 15.77 -1.09 -2.57
N LYS A 41 17.07 -1.33 -2.36
CA LYS A 41 17.81 -2.40 -2.99
C LYS A 41 17.03 -3.67 -2.66
N ILE A 42 16.51 -4.33 -3.69
CA ILE A 42 15.82 -5.61 -3.56
C ILE A 42 16.74 -6.50 -2.72
N PRO A 43 16.31 -6.95 -1.53
CA PRO A 43 17.19 -7.68 -0.62
C PRO A 43 17.68 -8.92 -1.36
N THR A 44 18.99 -9.06 -1.46
CA THR A 44 19.54 -10.23 -2.13
C THR A 44 19.28 -11.43 -1.23
N LYS A 45 19.21 -12.64 -1.82
CA LYS A 45 18.96 -13.88 -1.09
C LYS A 45 19.83 -14.04 0.16
N ALA A 46 21.06 -13.50 0.16
CA ALA A 46 21.97 -13.50 1.30
C ALA A 46 21.52 -12.58 2.45
N ASP A 47 20.91 -11.43 2.17
CA ASP A 47 20.45 -10.47 3.17
C ASP A 47 19.21 -10.99 3.93
N ILE A 48 18.32 -11.70 3.22
CA ILE A 48 17.15 -12.37 3.80
C ILE A 48 17.59 -13.53 4.71
N ILE A 49 18.60 -14.30 4.29
CA ILE A 49 19.15 -15.41 5.09
C ILE A 49 19.80 -14.89 6.38
N ALA A 50 20.56 -13.80 6.32
CA ALA A 50 21.20 -13.21 7.50
C ALA A 50 20.18 -12.68 8.53
N ALA A 51 19.06 -12.10 8.06
CA ALA A 51 17.99 -11.61 8.93
C ALA A 51 17.15 -12.73 9.58
N LEU A 52 17.09 -13.91 8.93
CA LEU A 52 16.36 -15.07 9.44
C LEU A 52 17.16 -15.92 10.43
N THR A 53 18.46 -15.65 10.64
CA THR A 53 19.34 -16.49 11.47
C THR A 53 19.58 -15.99 12.89
N GLU A 54 18.97 -14.89 13.33
CA GLU A 54 19.22 -14.35 14.69
C GLU A 54 18.10 -14.57 15.72
N GLU A 55 16.97 -15.22 15.40
CA GLU A 55 15.96 -15.59 16.40
C GLU A 55 15.44 -17.02 16.24
N GLN A 56 16.33 -18.01 16.39
CA GLN A 56 15.91 -19.38 16.71
C GLN A 56 16.27 -19.72 18.16
N ASP A 57 15.37 -19.36 19.10
CA ASP A 57 15.27 -20.03 20.40
C ASP A 57 14.56 -21.39 20.24
N ALA A 58 15.28 -22.31 19.62
CA ALA A 58 15.70 -23.61 20.16
C ALA A 58 14.90 -24.39 21.23
N SER A 59 13.57 -24.35 21.36
CA SER A 59 12.94 -25.25 22.37
C SER A 59 11.58 -25.89 22.13
N HIS A 60 10.86 -25.61 21.04
CA HIS A 60 9.57 -26.28 20.88
C HIS A 60 9.22 -26.51 19.41
N LEU A 61 9.62 -27.69 18.90
CA LEU A 61 8.95 -28.51 17.89
C LEU A 61 9.93 -29.63 17.46
N THR A 62 10.42 -30.39 18.44
CA THR A 62 11.27 -31.58 18.24
C THR A 62 10.48 -32.86 17.99
N GLU A 63 9.18 -32.79 17.65
CA GLU A 63 8.37 -33.99 17.40
C GLU A 63 7.35 -33.82 16.26
N LEU A 64 7.80 -33.35 15.10
CA LEU A 64 7.15 -33.74 13.83
C LEU A 64 8.16 -34.61 13.10
N SER A 65 7.85 -35.90 12.98
CA SER A 65 8.79 -36.87 12.42
C SER A 65 9.22 -36.47 11.01
N GLU A 66 10.45 -36.79 10.62
CA GLU A 66 10.96 -36.53 9.26
C GLU A 66 10.05 -37.12 8.16
N GLU A 67 9.22 -38.10 8.51
CA GLU A 67 8.16 -38.66 7.66
C GLU A 67 6.99 -37.70 7.44
N GLN A 68 6.58 -36.91 8.45
CA GLN A 68 5.53 -35.90 8.29
C GLN A 68 6.02 -34.71 7.47
N LEU A 69 7.30 -34.31 7.62
CA LEU A 69 7.92 -33.29 6.77
C LEU A 69 8.08 -33.80 5.32
N LYS A 70 8.48 -35.06 5.12
CA LYS A 70 8.51 -35.69 3.79
C LYS A 70 7.12 -35.82 3.16
N GLN A 71 6.08 -36.14 3.93
CA GLN A 71 4.70 -36.19 3.45
C GLN A 71 4.12 -34.81 3.13
N GLN A 72 4.46 -33.77 3.89
CA GLN A 72 4.07 -32.40 3.58
C GLN A 72 4.80 -31.85 2.36
N LEU A 73 6.11 -32.11 2.22
CA LEU A 73 6.84 -31.77 0.99
C LEU A 73 6.31 -32.53 -0.22
N GLN A 74 6.03 -33.83 -0.08
CA GLN A 74 5.40 -34.61 -1.16
C GLN A 74 3.99 -34.14 -1.47
N ARG A 75 3.20 -33.63 -0.51
CA ARG A 75 1.89 -33.01 -0.81
C ARG A 75 2.04 -31.69 -1.53
N VAL A 76 2.97 -30.83 -1.13
CA VAL A 76 3.20 -29.54 -1.80
C VAL A 76 3.78 -29.74 -3.21
N GLU A 77 4.67 -30.72 -3.41
CA GLU A 77 5.17 -31.11 -4.73
C GLU A 77 4.14 -31.89 -5.58
N ALA A 78 3.18 -32.59 -4.95
CA ALA A 78 2.12 -33.32 -5.66
C ALA A 78 0.84 -32.50 -5.89
N GLN A 79 0.67 -31.33 -5.26
CA GLN A 79 -0.58 -30.57 -5.38
C GLN A 79 -0.61 -29.54 -6.52
N GLU A 80 0.43 -29.41 -7.35
CA GLU A 80 0.26 -28.79 -8.67
C GLU A 80 1.41 -29.01 -9.66
N CYS A 81 2.00 -30.22 -9.68
CA CYS A 81 2.78 -30.64 -10.84
C CYS A 81 1.84 -31.25 -11.90
N CYS A 82 1.04 -30.41 -12.57
CA CYS A 82 0.66 -30.75 -13.94
C CYS A 82 1.94 -30.54 -14.77
N GLY A 83 2.37 -31.51 -15.59
CA GLY A 83 3.71 -31.54 -16.20
C GLY A 83 4.04 -30.46 -17.25
N ALA A 84 3.61 -29.21 -17.06
CA ALA A 84 3.78 -28.06 -17.94
C ALA A 84 4.17 -26.80 -17.16
N HIS A 85 5.35 -26.81 -16.53
CA HIS A 85 5.82 -25.70 -15.69
C HIS A 85 6.00 -24.37 -16.47
N GLU A 86 6.37 -24.41 -17.76
CA GLU A 86 6.42 -23.20 -18.61
C GLU A 86 5.05 -22.57 -18.89
N VAL A 87 3.95 -23.33 -18.70
CA VAL A 87 2.58 -22.81 -18.87
C VAL A 87 2.08 -22.14 -17.60
N CYS A 88 2.44 -22.65 -16.40
CA CYS A 88 1.99 -22.09 -15.12
C CYS A 88 2.47 -20.65 -14.87
N GLU A 89 3.75 -20.33 -15.16
CA GLU A 89 4.26 -18.96 -15.00
C GLU A 89 3.62 -17.99 -16.00
N LYS A 90 3.45 -18.44 -17.25
CA LYS A 90 2.77 -17.69 -18.29
C LYS A 90 1.29 -17.50 -17.98
N GLU A 91 0.63 -18.47 -17.36
CA GLU A 91 -0.78 -18.42 -16.98
C GLU A 91 -1.03 -17.57 -15.74
N LEU A 92 -0.12 -17.56 -14.76
CA LEU A 92 -0.09 -16.59 -13.65
C LEU A 92 0.13 -15.16 -14.17
N MET A 93 1.12 -14.95 -15.03
CA MET A 93 1.37 -13.66 -15.68
C MET A 93 0.19 -13.23 -16.55
N LEU A 94 -0.41 -14.14 -17.33
CA LEU A 94 -1.61 -13.89 -18.13
C LEU A 94 -2.82 -13.63 -17.25
N ARG A 95 -2.96 -14.25 -16.08
CA ARG A 95 -4.06 -14.00 -15.14
C ARG A 95 -3.95 -12.61 -14.54
N ALA A 96 -2.74 -12.20 -14.17
CA ALA A 96 -2.44 -10.83 -13.76
C ALA A 96 -2.68 -9.83 -14.90
N LEU A 97 -2.33 -10.17 -16.14
CA LEU A 97 -2.60 -9.36 -17.34
C LEU A 97 -4.06 -9.41 -17.83
N ARG A 98 -4.84 -10.43 -17.45
CA ARG A 98 -6.25 -10.62 -17.84
C ARG A 98 -7.23 -9.96 -16.88
N GLN A 99 -6.76 -9.48 -15.72
CA GLN A 99 -7.61 -8.72 -14.82
C GLN A 99 -7.82 -7.33 -15.43
N GLN A 100 -8.91 -7.23 -16.20
CA GLN A 100 -9.37 -5.96 -16.75
C GLN A 100 -9.83 -5.08 -15.59
N ILE A 101 -9.37 -3.83 -15.58
CA ILE A 101 -9.85 -2.82 -14.64
C ILE A 101 -11.30 -2.50 -14.99
N GLU A 102 -12.19 -2.71 -14.03
CA GLU A 102 -13.60 -2.29 -14.08
C GLU A 102 -13.77 -1.03 -13.21
N TYR A 103 -14.48 -0.03 -13.74
CA TYR A 103 -14.69 1.25 -13.06
C TYR A 103 -16.13 1.35 -12.54
N PHE A 104 -16.31 1.97 -11.37
CA PHE A 104 -17.58 2.02 -10.64
C PHE A 104 -18.10 3.46 -10.48
N ASN A 105 -17.87 4.32 -11.49
CA ASN A 105 -18.08 5.77 -11.42
C ASN A 105 -17.23 6.45 -10.32
N ASP A 106 -16.01 5.95 -10.13
CA ASP A 106 -15.07 6.34 -9.08
C ASP A 106 -13.71 6.79 -9.65
N GLU A 107 -13.70 7.23 -10.92
CA GLU A 107 -12.49 7.64 -11.65
C GLU A 107 -11.75 8.80 -10.97
N GLU A 108 -12.45 9.63 -10.19
CA GLU A 108 -11.86 10.72 -9.41
C GLU A 108 -10.83 10.19 -8.39
N LEU A 109 -11.03 8.97 -7.87
CA LEU A 109 -10.11 8.33 -6.92
C LEU A 109 -8.77 7.95 -7.55
N ASP A 110 -8.65 7.91 -8.89
CA ASP A 110 -7.37 7.66 -9.57
C ASP A 110 -6.34 8.78 -9.30
N ALA A 111 -6.79 9.96 -8.87
CA ALA A 111 -5.92 11.03 -8.39
C ALA A 111 -5.09 10.62 -7.15
N TYR A 112 -5.52 9.60 -6.41
CA TYR A 112 -4.89 9.11 -5.19
C TYR A 112 -3.96 7.91 -5.39
N ARG A 113 -3.61 7.59 -6.64
CA ARG A 113 -2.70 6.49 -6.96
C ARG A 113 -1.36 6.62 -6.22
N GLY A 114 -0.94 5.53 -5.56
CA GLY A 114 0.32 5.46 -4.83
C GLY A 114 0.35 6.19 -3.49
N ILE A 115 -0.79 6.73 -3.03
CA ILE A 115 -0.95 7.23 -1.66
C ILE A 115 -1.16 6.04 -0.72
N SER A 116 -0.57 6.12 0.48
CA SER A 116 -0.71 5.10 1.51
C SER A 116 -2.08 5.20 2.20
N GLU A 117 -2.62 4.08 2.67
CA GLU A 117 -3.89 4.00 3.41
C GLU A 117 -3.97 4.90 4.66
N ASN A 118 -2.82 5.35 5.19
CA ASN A 118 -2.72 6.22 6.38
C ASN A 118 -2.48 7.70 6.07
N ASP A 119 -2.25 8.05 4.81
CA ASP A 119 -1.83 9.40 4.40
C ASP A 119 -2.97 10.23 3.82
N TYR A 120 -4.23 9.80 4.01
CA TYR A 120 -5.42 10.48 3.52
C TYR A 120 -5.92 11.56 4.48
N ASP A 121 -6.30 12.71 3.93
CA ASP A 121 -6.99 13.81 4.62
C ASP A 121 -8.49 13.49 4.78
N ASP A 122 -9.16 14.09 5.78
CA ASP A 122 -10.60 13.85 6.04
C ASP A 122 -11.49 14.08 4.80
N SER A 123 -11.17 15.10 3.99
CA SER A 123 -11.89 15.38 2.73
C SER A 123 -11.74 14.25 1.71
N GLN A 124 -10.54 13.68 1.62
CA GLN A 124 -10.27 12.59 0.67
C GLN A 124 -10.97 11.32 1.15
N ILE A 125 -10.91 11.03 2.46
CA ILE A 125 -11.63 9.91 3.08
C ILE A 125 -13.13 10.00 2.77
N GLU A 126 -13.71 11.20 2.78
CA GLU A 126 -15.12 11.40 2.46
C GLU A 126 -15.44 11.03 1.00
N GLU A 127 -14.57 11.33 0.03
CA GLU A 127 -14.75 10.91 -1.36
C GLU A 127 -14.82 9.37 -1.49
N PHE A 128 -13.95 8.65 -0.78
CA PHE A 128 -14.04 7.17 -0.73
C PHE A 128 -15.33 6.69 -0.08
N ARG A 129 -15.80 7.39 0.97
CA ARG A 129 -17.03 7.05 1.69
C ARG A 129 -18.27 7.23 0.81
N GLU A 130 -18.34 8.33 0.06
CA GLU A 130 -19.45 8.60 -0.86
C GLU A 130 -19.58 7.49 -1.90
N VAL A 131 -18.46 7.07 -2.51
CA VAL A 131 -18.45 5.96 -3.46
C VAL A 131 -18.90 4.65 -2.79
N LEU A 132 -18.34 4.31 -1.61
CA LEU A 132 -18.69 3.09 -0.88
C LEU A 132 -20.18 3.01 -0.50
N TYR A 133 -20.81 4.13 -0.15
CA TYR A 133 -22.21 4.15 0.26
C TYR A 133 -23.21 4.27 -0.90
N THR A 134 -22.75 4.64 -2.08
CA THR A 134 -23.61 4.73 -3.28
C THR A 134 -23.66 3.43 -4.07
N MET A 135 -22.65 2.55 -3.94
CA MET A 135 -22.62 1.25 -4.60
C MET A 135 -23.43 0.16 -3.89
N GLN A 136 -23.73 -0.92 -4.62
CA GLN A 136 -24.44 -2.07 -4.05
C GLN A 136 -23.48 -2.97 -3.24
N PRO A 137 -23.93 -3.62 -2.16
CA PRO A 137 -23.06 -4.49 -1.33
C PRO A 137 -22.39 -5.65 -2.09
N ASN A 138 -23.00 -6.12 -3.18
CA ASN A 138 -22.43 -7.17 -4.04
C ASN A 138 -21.29 -6.66 -4.94
N GLU A 139 -21.19 -5.36 -5.18
CA GLU A 139 -20.18 -4.71 -6.03
C GLU A 139 -18.93 -4.32 -5.22
N VAL A 140 -19.05 -4.15 -3.90
CA VAL A 140 -17.93 -3.73 -3.01
C VAL A 140 -16.70 -4.62 -3.19
N GLU A 141 -16.88 -5.93 -3.32
CA GLU A 141 -15.76 -6.85 -3.49
C GLU A 141 -14.98 -6.60 -4.80
N ASP A 142 -15.70 -6.32 -5.89
CA ASP A 142 -15.10 -6.11 -7.20
C ASP A 142 -14.54 -4.69 -7.32
N TRP A 143 -15.15 -3.72 -6.65
CA TRP A 143 -14.59 -2.39 -6.46
C TRP A 143 -13.25 -2.40 -5.72
N LEU A 144 -13.14 -3.15 -4.61
CA LEU A 144 -11.86 -3.30 -3.88
C LEU A 144 -10.76 -3.89 -4.76
N LYS A 145 -11.07 -4.89 -5.59
CA LYS A 145 -10.13 -5.46 -6.56
C LYS A 145 -9.72 -4.43 -7.62
N SER A 146 -10.67 -3.62 -8.09
CA SER A 146 -10.38 -2.54 -9.04
C SER A 146 -9.42 -1.51 -8.46
N LEU A 147 -9.64 -1.09 -7.21
CA LEU A 147 -8.74 -0.17 -6.50
C LEU A 147 -7.32 -0.74 -6.37
N GLU A 148 -7.17 -2.03 -6.04
CA GLU A 148 -5.87 -2.71 -5.97
C GLU A 148 -5.16 -2.71 -7.33
N LEU A 149 -5.87 -3.05 -8.41
CA LEU A 149 -5.33 -3.02 -9.78
C LEU A 149 -4.93 -1.61 -10.23
N ARG A 150 -5.60 -0.58 -9.70
CA ARG A 150 -5.30 0.83 -9.97
C ARG A 150 -4.27 1.41 -9.01
N GLU A 151 -3.73 0.63 -8.09
CA GLU A 151 -2.77 1.06 -7.06
C GLU A 151 -3.31 2.24 -6.22
N VAL A 152 -4.63 2.26 -5.99
CA VAL A 152 -5.30 3.20 -5.09
C VAL A 152 -5.58 2.47 -3.79
N ALA A 153 -4.88 2.86 -2.71
CA ALA A 153 -5.08 2.23 -1.42
C ALA A 153 -6.39 2.74 -0.78
N LEU A 154 -7.23 1.87 -0.25
CA LEU A 154 -8.40 2.29 0.52
C LEU A 154 -7.95 2.91 1.86
N PRO A 155 -8.55 4.02 2.32
CA PRO A 155 -8.23 4.59 3.63
C PRO A 155 -8.45 3.61 4.78
N LEU A 156 -7.52 3.58 5.75
CA LEU A 156 -7.55 2.61 6.86
C LEU A 156 -8.87 2.68 7.66
N VAL A 157 -9.44 3.88 7.81
CA VAL A 157 -10.70 4.12 8.54
C VAL A 157 -11.90 3.40 7.90
N LEU A 158 -11.90 3.24 6.58
CA LEU A 158 -13.00 2.60 5.83
C LEU A 158 -12.75 1.11 5.60
N LYS A 159 -11.54 0.63 5.85
CA LYS A 159 -11.10 -0.72 5.52
C LYS A 159 -11.93 -1.80 6.21
N GLU A 160 -12.09 -1.69 7.52
CA GLU A 160 -12.90 -2.64 8.31
C GLU A 160 -14.38 -2.64 7.88
N GLU A 161 -14.93 -1.47 7.58
CA GLU A 161 -16.32 -1.30 7.13
C GLU A 161 -16.54 -1.98 5.78
N ALA A 162 -15.67 -1.70 4.79
CA ALA A 162 -15.74 -2.32 3.48
C ALA A 162 -15.61 -3.85 3.54
N TYR A 163 -14.67 -4.38 4.34
CA TYR A 163 -14.53 -5.83 4.50
C TYR A 163 -15.72 -6.48 5.23
N THR A 164 -16.33 -5.77 6.17
CA THR A 164 -17.54 -6.25 6.85
C THR A 164 -18.69 -6.41 5.85
N LEU A 165 -18.92 -5.41 5.00
CA LEU A 165 -19.96 -5.47 3.95
C LEU A 165 -19.74 -6.64 2.98
N VAL A 166 -18.49 -6.89 2.58
CA VAL A 166 -18.14 -8.04 1.73
C VAL A 166 -18.38 -9.37 2.45
N ALA A 167 -17.99 -9.47 3.72
CA ALA A 167 -18.18 -10.68 4.51
C ALA A 167 -19.68 -11.00 4.71
N GLU A 168 -20.49 -10.00 5.03
CA GLU A 168 -21.95 -10.12 5.15
C GLU A 168 -22.58 -10.55 3.82
N HIS A 169 -22.18 -9.93 2.71
CA HIS A 169 -22.69 -10.29 1.39
C HIS A 169 -22.36 -11.74 1.02
N ARG A 170 -21.13 -12.21 1.30
CA ARG A 170 -20.72 -13.59 1.06
C ARG A 170 -21.47 -14.59 1.94
N ALA A 171 -21.78 -14.24 3.18
CA ALA A 171 -22.55 -15.08 4.09
C ALA A 171 -24.03 -15.21 3.68
N ASN A 172 -24.56 -14.24 2.92
CA ASN A 172 -25.94 -14.20 2.47
C ASN A 172 -26.18 -14.83 1.07
N ARG A 173 -25.16 -15.43 0.43
CA ARG A 173 -25.28 -16.18 -0.84
C ARG A 173 -25.55 -17.65 -0.58
#